data_AF-A0A965UMP1-F1
#
_entry.id   AF-A0A965UMP1-F1
#
_cell.length_a   1.000
_cell.length_b   1.000
_cell.length_c   1.000
_cell.angle_alpha   90.00
_cell.angle_beta   90.00
_cell.angle_gamma   90.00
#
_symmetry.space_group_name_H-M   'P 1'
#
loop_
_entity.id
_entity.type
_entity.pdbx_description
1 polymer ?
#
loop_
_entity_poly.entity_id
_entity_poly.type
_entity_poly.pdbx_seq_one_letter_code
_entity_poly.pdbx_strand_id
1 'polypeptide(L)'
;MAKQKDAIVRRIVVEYGRLYVYAYYTDGNAKVLEEEVWQQPFRLDAKDAHEEAKDIWQFLYQELQDTVLHSTASSDEEEAESDEED
;
A
#
# COMPACT_ATOMS: atom_id res chain seq x y z
N MET A 1 11.67 -22.01 10.97
CA MET A 1 11.98 -20.76 11.67
C MET A 1 11.10 -19.67 11.07
N ALA A 2 10.10 -19.17 11.80
CA ALA A 2 9.31 -18.05 11.30
C ALA A 2 10.23 -16.81 11.27
N LYS A 3 10.55 -16.31 10.07
CA LYS A 3 11.33 -15.08 9.88
C LYS A 3 10.63 -13.99 10.69
N GLN A 4 11.28 -13.48 11.74
CA GLN A 4 10.71 -12.47 12.61
C GLN A 4 10.33 -11.28 11.71
N LYS A 5 9.03 -10.99 11.60
CA LYS A 5 8.55 -9.90 10.76
C LYS A 5 9.08 -8.60 11.33
N ASP A 6 9.58 -7.74 10.46
CA ASP A 6 10.06 -6.42 10.83
C ASP A 6 8.94 -5.57 11.46
N ALA A 7 9.32 -4.57 12.25
CA ALA A 7 8.38 -3.71 12.94
C ALA A 7 7.63 -2.79 11.95
N ILE A 8 6.31 -2.67 12.12
CA ILE A 8 5.51 -1.78 11.29
C ILE A 8 5.77 -0.33 11.71
N VAL A 9 6.29 0.49 10.79
CA VAL A 9 6.58 1.92 11.04
C VAL A 9 5.34 2.79 10.80
N ARG A 10 4.57 2.48 9.76
CA ARG A 10 3.38 3.23 9.31
C ARG A 10 2.31 2.28 8.79
N ARG A 11 1.05 2.70 8.86
CA ARG A 11 -0.08 1.99 8.25
C ARG A 11 -0.95 2.97 7.49
N ILE A 12 -1.43 2.52 6.34
CA ILE A 12 -2.49 3.18 5.58
C ILE A 12 -3.74 2.31 5.76
N VAL A 13 -4.83 2.90 6.22
CA VAL A 13 -6.12 2.23 6.41
C VAL A 13 -7.15 2.94 5.57
N VAL A 14 -7.88 2.20 4.73
CA VAL A 14 -8.98 2.74 3.94
C VAL A 14 -10.27 2.06 4.36
N GLU A 15 -11.24 2.85 4.81
CA GLU A 15 -12.56 2.38 5.23
C GLU A 15 -13.63 2.78 4.23
N TYR A 16 -14.36 1.78 3.75
CA TYR A 16 -15.45 1.96 2.78
C TYR A 16 -16.80 1.96 3.49
N GLY A 17 -17.34 3.17 3.69
CA GLY A 17 -18.76 3.36 4.00
C GLY A 17 -19.62 3.32 2.75
N ARG A 18 -20.94 3.30 2.92
CA ARG A 18 -21.89 3.29 1.79
C ARG A 18 -22.01 4.60 1.04
N LEU A 19 -21.59 5.72 1.62
CA LEU A 19 -21.66 7.05 1.00
C LEU A 19 -20.35 7.84 1.16
N TYR A 20 -19.49 7.43 2.09
CA TYR A 20 -18.22 8.09 2.35
C TYR A 20 -17.12 7.04 2.41
N VAL A 21 -15.93 7.44 1.99
CA VAL A 21 -14.68 6.67 2.09
C VAL A 21 -13.73 7.47 2.97
N TYR A 22 -13.03 6.79 3.87
CA TYR A 22 -12.10 7.40 4.81
C TYR A 22 -10.73 6.79 4.58
N ALA A 23 -9.69 7.61 4.52
CA ALA A 23 -8.30 7.13 4.54
C ALA A 23 -7.58 7.71 5.75
N TYR A 24 -6.85 6.84 6.43
CA TYR A 24 -6.05 7.17 7.60
C TYR A 24 -4.59 6.83 7.33
N TYR A 25 -3.71 7.78 7.56
CA TYR A 25 -2.28 7.55 7.70
C TYR A 25 -1.93 7.50 9.18
N THR A 26 -1.39 6.37 9.63
CA THR A 26 -1.18 6.11 11.05
C THR A 26 0.23 5.63 11.35
N ASP A 27 0.67 5.76 12.59
CA ASP A 27 1.91 5.16 13.07
C ASP A 27 1.79 3.63 13.29
N GLY A 28 2.90 2.99 13.70
CA GLY A 28 2.93 1.55 13.99
C GLY A 28 1.92 1.10 15.07
N ASN A 29 1.53 2.01 15.96
CA ASN A 29 0.59 1.82 17.06
C ASN A 29 -0.85 2.24 16.71
N ALA A 30 -1.13 2.51 15.43
CA ALA A 30 -2.42 2.94 14.91
C ALA A 30 -2.89 4.32 15.44
N LYS A 31 -1.97 5.18 15.90
CA LYS A 31 -2.30 6.58 16.13
C LYS A 31 -2.47 7.28 14.78
N VAL A 32 -3.64 7.91 14.57
CA VAL A 32 -3.91 8.71 13.37
C VAL A 32 -2.99 9.92 13.33
N LEU A 33 -2.28 10.08 12.22
CA LEU A 33 -1.42 11.21 11.91
C LEU A 33 -2.13 12.14 10.91
N GLU A 34 -2.76 11.54 9.88
CA GLU A 34 -3.53 12.26 8.87
C GLU A 34 -4.81 11.48 8.54
N GLU A 35 -5.86 12.21 8.17
CA GLU A 35 -7.17 11.69 7.80
C GLU A 35 -7.70 12.46 6.59
N GLU A 36 -8.26 11.74 5.63
CA GLU A 36 -8.97 12.30 4.48
C GLU A 36 -10.31 11.59 4.30
N VAL A 37 -11.33 12.34 3.85
CA VAL A 37 -12.70 11.83 3.68
C VAL A 37 -13.25 12.26 2.33
N TRP A 38 -13.74 11.29 1.56
CA TRP A 38 -14.39 11.52 0.28
C TRP A 38 -15.84 11.08 0.31
N GLN A 39 -16.70 11.87 -0.32
CA GLN A 39 -18.07 11.47 -0.58
C GLN A 39 -18.16 10.72 -1.90
N GLN A 40 -18.81 9.57 -1.88
CA GLN A 40 -19.10 8.79 -3.07
C GLN A 40 -20.20 9.47 -3.92
N PRO A 41 -20.17 9.33 -5.26
CA PRO A 41 -21.16 9.97 -6.12
C PRO A 41 -22.60 9.51 -5.88
N PHE A 42 -22.76 8.27 -5.40
CA PHE A 42 -24.04 7.69 -5.02
C PHE A 42 -23.87 6.78 -3.81
N ARG A 43 -24.99 6.45 -3.17
CA ARG A 43 -24.99 5.55 -2.03
C ARG A 43 -24.94 4.10 -2.50
N LEU A 44 -23.85 3.41 -2.21
CA LEU A 44 -23.66 1.99 -2.50
C LEU A 44 -24.61 1.12 -1.67
N ASP A 45 -24.90 -0.08 -2.18
CA ASP A 45 -25.40 -1.16 -1.35
C ASP A 45 -24.25 -1.80 -0.54
N ALA A 46 -24.56 -2.77 0.32
CA ALA A 46 -23.55 -3.40 1.16
C ALA A 46 -22.59 -4.31 0.37
N LYS A 47 -23.06 -4.90 -0.73
CA LYS A 47 -22.26 -5.79 -1.57
C LYS A 47 -21.26 -4.98 -2.36
N ASP A 48 -21.73 -3.91 -3.01
CA ASP A 48 -20.92 -3.00 -3.81
C ASP A 48 -19.82 -2.37 -2.94
N ALA A 49 -20.15 -1.91 -1.72
CA ALA A 49 -19.15 -1.34 -0.81
C ALA A 49 -18.02 -2.33 -0.46
N HIS A 50 -18.32 -3.62 -0.36
CA HIS A 50 -17.29 -4.65 -0.13
C HIS A 50 -16.46 -4.93 -1.38
N GLU A 51 -17.06 -4.91 -2.56
CA GLU A 51 -16.37 -5.10 -3.84
C GLU A 51 -15.40 -3.93 -4.08
N GLU A 52 -15.85 -2.69 -3.91
CA GLU A 52 -15.01 -1.48 -3.99
C GLU A 52 -13.83 -1.51 -3.02
N ALA A 53 -14.05 -1.94 -1.77
CA ALA A 53 -12.97 -2.08 -0.79
C ALA A 53 -11.90 -3.10 -1.22
N LYS A 54 -12.33 -4.20 -1.86
CA LYS A 54 -11.43 -5.22 -2.38
C LYS A 54 -10.66 -4.73 -3.61
N ASP A 55 -11.32 -3.99 -4.48
CA ASP A 55 -10.71 -3.43 -5.68
C ASP A 55 -9.62 -2.40 -5.31
N ILE A 56 -9.88 -1.55 -4.32
CA ILE A 56 -8.83 -0.67 -3.77
C ILE A 56 -7.69 -1.44 -3.15
N TRP A 57 -7.96 -2.52 -2.42
CA TRP A 57 -6.87 -3.34 -1.89
C TRP A 57 -5.98 -3.92 -3.00
N GLN A 58 -6.58 -4.37 -4.11
CA GLN A 58 -5.84 -4.87 -5.27
C GLN A 58 -5.06 -3.77 -5.97
N PHE A 59 -5.67 -2.59 -6.14
CA PHE A 59 -5.01 -1.41 -6.70
C PHE A 59 -3.78 -1.01 -5.87
N LEU A 60 -3.94 -0.87 -4.54
CA LEU A 60 -2.83 -0.56 -3.64
C LEU A 60 -1.73 -1.61 -3.70
N TYR A 61 -2.10 -2.90 -3.76
CA TYR A 61 -1.11 -3.97 -3.89
C TYR A 61 -0.30 -3.83 -5.19
N GLN A 62 -0.96 -3.55 -6.32
CA GLN A 62 -0.29 -3.37 -7.60
C GLN A 62 0.64 -2.15 -7.59
N GLU A 63 0.16 -1.00 -7.14
CA GLU A 63 0.97 0.23 -7.04
C GLU A 63 2.20 0.05 -6.14
N LEU A 64 2.04 -0.65 -5.02
CA LEU A 64 3.15 -0.96 -4.11
C LEU A 64 4.14 -1.93 -4.76
N GLN A 65 3.66 -2.93 -5.48
CA GLN A 65 4.50 -3.89 -6.18
C GLN A 65 5.32 -3.19 -7.26
N ASP A 66 4.70 -2.32 -8.05
CA ASP A 66 5.37 -1.53 -9.08
C ASP A 66 6.41 -0.60 -8.47
N THR A 67 6.07 0.11 -7.39
CA THR A 67 7.00 1.01 -6.68
C THR A 67 8.23 0.25 -6.17
N VAL A 68 8.03 -0.89 -5.50
CA VAL A 68 9.14 -1.67 -4.96
C VAL A 68 10.00 -2.25 -6.08
N LEU A 69 9.39 -2.90 -7.07
CA LEU A 69 10.13 -3.56 -8.15
C LEU A 69 10.87 -2.57 -9.06
N HIS A 70 10.27 -1.44 -9.41
CA HIS A 70 10.94 -0.40 -10.20
C HIS A 70 12.05 0.30 -9.41
N SER A 71 11.88 0.52 -8.09
CA SER A 71 12.94 1.10 -7.26
C SER A 71 14.15 0.17 -7.12
N THR A 72 13.93 -1.15 -7.07
CA THR A 72 15.02 -2.14 -7.03
C THR A 72 15.70 -2.34 -8.38
N ALA A 73 14.96 -2.25 -9.48
CA ALA A 73 15.53 -2.41 -10.82
C ALA A 73 16.53 -1.29 -11.20
N SER A 74 16.38 -0.10 -10.65
CA SER A 74 17.34 1.02 -10.83
C SER A 74 18.53 0.99 -9.86
N SER A 75 18.54 0.06 -8.89
CA SER A 75 19.64 -0.06 -7.91
C SER A 75 20.64 -1.18 -8.24
N ASP A 76 20.38 -1.98 -9.29
CA ASP A 76 21.16 -3.16 -9.69
C ASP A 76 22.09 -2.91 -10.90
N GLU A 77 22.28 -1.66 -11.35
CA GLU A 77 23.21 -1.32 -12.46
C GLU A 77 24.60 -0.84 -12.02
N GLU A 78 24.91 -0.76 -10.71
CA GLU A 78 26.24 -0.36 -10.20
C GLU A 78 26.93 -1.47 -9.40
N GLU A 79 27.07 -2.67 -9.94
CA GLU A 79 28.08 -3.63 -9.46
C GLU A 79 28.42 -4.68 -10.56
N ALA A 80 28.92 -4.19 -11.71
CA ALA A 80 29.68 -5.05 -12.61
C ALA A 80 31.14 -5.07 -12.13
N GLU A 81 31.46 -6.02 -11.24
CA GLU A 81 32.84 -6.39 -10.90
C GLU A 81 33.62 -6.67 -12.20
N SER A 82 34.66 -5.88 -12.48
CA SER A 82 35.57 -6.16 -13.59
C SER A 82 36.41 -7.39 -13.22
N ASP A 83 36.13 -8.52 -13.85
CA ASP A 83 37.00 -9.68 -13.80
C ASP A 83 38.22 -9.40 -14.70
N GLU A 84 39.34 -9.03 -14.08
CA GLU A 84 40.66 -9.11 -14.68
C GLU A 84 41.05 -10.60 -14.73
N GLU A 85 41.03 -11.22 -15.91
CA GLU A 85 41.71 -12.50 -16.15
C GLU A 85 42.93 -12.28 -17.08
N ASP A 86 44.10 -12.72 -16.58
CA ASP A 86 45.41 -12.82 -17.25
C ASP A 86 45.39 -13.54 -18.61
#